data_AF-A0A2G8RHM3-F1
#
_entry.id   AF-A0A2G8RHM3-F1
#
_cell.length_a   1.000
_cell.length_b   1.000
_cell.length_c   1.000
_cell.angle_alpha   90.00
_cell.angle_beta   90.00
_cell.angle_gamma   90.00
#
_symmetry.space_group_name_H-M   'P 1'
#
loop_
_entity.id
_entity.type
_entity.pdbx_description
1 polymer ?
#
loop_
_entity_poly.entity_id
_entity_poly.type
_entity_poly.pdbx_seq_one_letter_code
_entity_poly.pdbx_strand_id
1 'polypeptide(L)'
;MPQWFWFVPIGLVIALAAVTGWRHGWIVANVSETQVIEAYATRYLQDRARDGTGATAARSECSAQPSDRAWIVVICGPDDPALRYTYYVARDGRLKLLVGPRGRG
;
A
#
# COMPACT_ATOMS: atom_id res chain seq x y z
N MET A 1 -30.97 -40.38 5.10
CA MET A 1 -29.91 -39.34 5.03
C MET A 1 -30.58 -37.98 5.16
N PRO A 2 -30.14 -37.09 6.06
CA PRO A 2 -30.80 -35.81 6.27
C PRO A 2 -30.76 -34.96 4.99
N GLN A 3 -31.93 -34.57 4.50
CA GLN A 3 -32.11 -33.73 3.29
C GLN A 3 -31.37 -32.37 3.34
N TRP A 4 -30.89 -31.95 4.52
CA TRP A 4 -30.15 -30.71 4.72
C TRP A 4 -28.77 -30.69 4.05
N PHE A 5 -28.15 -31.85 3.80
CA PHE A 5 -26.86 -31.94 3.12
C PHE A 5 -26.88 -31.35 1.70
N TRP A 6 -28.06 -31.26 1.07
CA TRP A 6 -28.22 -30.67 -0.25
C TRP A 6 -28.00 -29.14 -0.26
N PHE A 7 -28.21 -28.47 0.88
CA PHE A 7 -28.00 -27.02 1.03
C PHE A 7 -26.60 -26.64 1.49
N VAL A 8 -25.79 -27.61 1.91
CA VAL A 8 -24.40 -27.40 2.32
C VAL A 8 -23.56 -26.69 1.25
N PRO A 9 -23.57 -27.06 -0.05
CA PRO A 9 -22.78 -26.35 -1.05
C PRO A 9 -23.21 -24.89 -1.20
N ILE A 10 -24.52 -24.60 -1.12
CA ILE A 10 -25.05 -23.23 -1.21
C ILE A 10 -24.61 -22.43 0.02
N GLY A 11 -24.74 -23.00 1.21
CA GLY A 11 -24.29 -22.37 2.45
C GLY A 11 -22.78 -22.09 2.45
N LEU A 12 -21.99 -23.01 1.90
CA LEU A 12 -20.54 -22.85 1.76
C LEU A 12 -20.18 -21.67 0.84
N VAL A 13 -20.84 -21.56 -0.32
CA VAL A 13 -20.60 -20.45 -1.26
C VAL A 13 -20.97 -19.11 -0.63
N ILE A 14 -22.11 -19.04 0.08
CA ILE A 14 -22.53 -17.81 0.78
C ILE A 14 -21.53 -17.43 1.88
N ALA A 15 -21.08 -18.41 2.67
CA ALA A 15 -20.08 -18.18 3.72
C ALA A 15 -18.75 -17.67 3.13
N LEU A 16 -18.28 -18.26 2.03
CA LEU A 16 -17.08 -17.82 1.34
C LEU A 16 -17.22 -16.39 0.79
N ALA A 17 -18.36 -16.07 0.18
CA ALA A 17 -18.66 -14.72 -0.30
C ALA A 17 -18.70 -13.69 0.84
N ALA A 18 -19.32 -14.04 1.97
CA ALA A 18 -19.38 -13.18 3.15
C ALA A 18 -17.99 -12.93 3.74
N VAL A 19 -17.16 -13.97 3.89
CA VAL A 19 -15.80 -13.85 4.44
C VAL A 19 -14.88 -13.03 3.52
N THR A 20 -14.96 -13.25 2.21
CA THR A 20 -14.16 -12.49 1.24
C THR A 20 -14.60 -11.03 1.17
N GLY A 21 -15.91 -10.76 1.08
CA GLY A 21 -16.46 -9.41 1.11
C GLY A 21 -16.09 -8.66 2.40
N TRP A 22 -16.22 -9.32 3.55
CA TRP A 22 -15.78 -8.77 4.84
C TRP A 22 -14.30 -8.42 4.80
N ARG A 23 -13.41 -9.36 4.42
CA ARG A 23 -11.96 -9.10 4.38
C ARG A 23 -11.62 -7.92 3.47
N HIS A 24 -12.21 -7.84 2.29
CA HIS A 24 -11.97 -6.74 1.36
C HIS A 24 -12.49 -5.41 1.91
N GLY A 25 -13.67 -5.39 2.52
CA GLY A 25 -14.22 -4.21 3.20
C GLY A 25 -13.33 -3.76 4.37
N TRP A 26 -12.82 -4.72 5.15
CA TRP A 26 -11.91 -4.45 6.26
C TRP A 26 -10.58 -3.84 5.82
N ILE A 27 -10.00 -4.31 4.72
CA ILE A 27 -8.77 -3.73 4.17
C ILE A 27 -9.02 -2.28 3.73
N VAL A 28 -10.11 -2.02 3.01
CA VAL A 28 -10.43 -0.65 2.53
C VAL A 28 -10.79 0.29 3.69
N ALA A 29 -11.43 -0.20 4.74
CA ALA A 29 -11.83 0.60 5.90
C ALA A 29 -10.67 0.89 6.86
N ASN A 30 -9.72 -0.05 6.99
CA ASN A 30 -8.70 0.00 8.04
C ASN A 30 -7.30 0.40 7.52
N VAL A 31 -7.11 0.53 6.20
CA VAL A 31 -5.90 1.16 5.65
C VAL A 31 -5.96 2.65 6.00
N SER A 32 -5.25 3.03 7.05
CA SER A 32 -5.07 4.41 7.48
C SER A 32 -3.87 5.04 6.78
N GLU A 33 -3.92 6.36 6.59
CA GLU A 33 -2.82 7.14 6.00
C GLU A 33 -1.50 6.92 6.75
N THR A 34 -1.57 6.80 8.08
CA THR A 34 -0.42 6.52 8.95
C THR A 34 0.21 5.16 8.66
N GLN A 35 -0.58 4.10 8.47
CA GLN A 35 -0.05 2.78 8.13
C GLN A 35 0.61 2.76 6.76
N VAL A 36 0.04 3.50 5.80
CA VAL A 36 0.63 3.66 4.47
C VAL A 36 1.98 4.35 4.57
N ILE A 37 2.08 5.48 5.29
CA ILE A 37 3.36 6.18 5.50
C ILE A 37 4.41 5.23 6.08
N GLU A 38 4.12 4.52 7.17
CA GLU A 38 5.11 3.69 7.85
C GLU A 38 5.59 2.52 6.96
N ALA A 39 4.67 1.91 6.21
CA ALA A 39 4.99 0.85 5.27
C ALA A 39 5.89 1.35 4.13
N TYR A 40 5.57 2.49 3.53
CA TYR A 40 6.36 3.06 2.44
C TYR A 40 7.66 3.70 2.92
N ALA A 41 7.72 4.22 4.15
CA ALA A 41 8.97 4.68 4.75
C ALA A 41 9.95 3.52 4.98
N THR A 42 9.46 2.36 5.42
CA THR A 42 10.27 1.13 5.51
C THR A 42 10.75 0.69 4.13
N ARG A 43 9.89 0.74 3.12
CA ARG A 43 10.25 0.42 1.73
C ARG A 43 11.30 1.37 1.17
N TYR A 44 11.19 2.67 1.44
CA TYR A 44 12.18 3.67 1.04
C TYR A 44 13.58 3.35 1.58
N LEU A 45 13.70 2.95 2.84
CA LEU A 45 14.99 2.55 3.40
C LEU A 45 15.59 1.33 2.69
N GLN A 46 14.76 0.35 2.32
CA GLN A 46 15.19 -0.81 1.55
C GLN A 46 15.64 -0.44 0.13
N ASP A 47 14.89 0.43 -0.54
CA ASP A 47 15.21 0.89 -1.90
C ASP A 47 16.51 1.72 -1.88
N ARG A 48 16.71 2.58 -0.89
CA ARG A 48 17.97 3.35 -0.71
C ARG A 48 19.15 2.47 -0.35
N ALA A 49 18.95 1.44 0.49
CA ALA A 49 19.98 0.46 0.81
C ALA A 49 20.40 -0.31 -0.44
N ARG A 50 19.44 -0.71 -1.28
CA ARG A 50 19.70 -1.37 -2.57
C ARG A 50 20.49 -0.47 -3.52
N ASP A 51 20.16 0.81 -3.57
CA ASP A 51 20.83 1.80 -4.43
C ASP A 51 22.14 2.33 -3.84
N GLY A 52 22.62 1.78 -2.72
CA GLY A 52 23.89 2.15 -2.09
C GLY A 52 23.88 3.52 -1.41
N THR A 53 22.70 4.12 -1.22
CA THR A 53 22.52 5.47 -0.65
C THR A 53 21.76 5.45 0.68
N GLY A 54 21.68 4.28 1.32
CA GLY A 54 20.96 4.09 2.59
C GLY A 54 21.55 4.83 3.79
N ALA A 55 22.82 5.24 3.75
CA ALA A 55 23.49 5.91 4.87
C ALA A 55 22.92 7.29 5.21
N THR A 56 22.30 7.97 4.24
CA THR A 56 21.65 9.28 4.44
C THR A 56 20.13 9.19 4.45
N ALA A 57 19.55 7.99 4.34
CA ALA A 57 18.11 7.81 4.27
C ALA A 57 17.52 7.76 5.69
N ALA A 58 16.55 8.64 5.97
CA ALA A 58 15.82 8.62 7.25
C ALA A 58 14.31 8.54 7.02
N ARG A 59 13.60 7.86 7.94
CA ARG A 59 12.12 7.76 7.86
C ARG A 59 11.44 9.13 8.01
N SER A 60 12.08 10.07 8.71
CA SER A 60 11.61 11.44 8.88
C SER A 60 11.60 12.26 7.59
N GLU A 61 12.27 11.78 6.53
CA GLU A 61 12.24 12.41 5.20
C GLU A 61 10.99 12.02 4.40
N CYS A 62 10.13 11.15 4.95
CA CYS A 62 8.89 10.73 4.32
C CYS A 62 7.71 11.59 4.76
N SER A 63 6.98 12.12 3.79
CA SER A 63 5.71 12.81 4.00
C SER A 63 4.65 12.22 3.07
N ALA A 64 3.42 12.07 3.57
CA ALA A 64 2.30 11.75 2.70
C ALA A 64 1.45 12.97 2.43
N GLN A 65 1.02 13.08 1.18
CA GLN A 65 0.21 14.16 0.68
C GLN A 65 -0.95 13.57 -0.13
N PRO A 66 -2.12 14.23 -0.16
CA PRO A 66 -3.18 13.88 -1.09
C PRO A 66 -2.72 14.10 -2.54
N SER A 67 -3.24 13.30 -3.47
CA SER A 67 -2.90 13.38 -4.89
C SER A 67 -4.15 13.31 -5.75
N ASP A 68 -4.12 13.95 -6.93
CA ASP A 68 -5.18 13.78 -7.93
C ASP A 68 -5.03 12.48 -8.75
N ARG A 69 -3.81 11.91 -8.80
CA ARG A 69 -3.49 10.72 -9.60
C ARG A 69 -3.62 9.40 -8.82
N ALA A 70 -3.65 9.49 -7.50
CA ALA A 70 -3.67 8.37 -6.56
C ALA A 70 -4.49 8.73 -5.32
N TRP A 71 -4.76 7.77 -4.43
CA TRP A 71 -5.47 8.11 -3.19
C TRP A 71 -4.57 8.92 -2.25
N ILE A 72 -3.30 8.50 -2.14
CA ILE A 72 -2.28 9.20 -1.39
C ILE A 72 -0.94 9.04 -2.10
N VAL A 73 -0.08 10.06 -2.03
CA VAL A 73 1.30 9.98 -2.50
C VAL A 73 2.24 10.09 -1.32
N VAL A 74 3.18 9.16 -1.22
CA VAL A 74 4.24 9.19 -0.20
C VAL A 74 5.52 9.65 -0.88
N ILE A 75 6.05 10.78 -0.44
CA ILE A 75 7.28 11.38 -0.96
C ILE A 75 8.35 11.20 0.12
N CYS A 76 9.41 10.48 -0.21
CA CYS A 76 10.53 10.20 0.71
C CYS A 76 11.85 10.67 0.10
N GLY A 77 12.59 11.47 0.85
CA GLY A 77 13.95 11.91 0.49
C GLY A 77 14.14 13.42 0.57
N PRO A 78 15.29 13.92 0.10
CA PRO A 78 15.64 15.34 0.22
C PRO A 78 14.70 16.25 -0.58
N ASP A 79 14.70 17.54 -0.26
CA ASP A 79 14.01 18.58 -1.05
C ASP A 79 14.47 18.63 -2.52
N ASP A 80 15.55 17.94 -2.90
CA ASP A 80 15.94 17.79 -4.30
C ASP A 80 15.02 16.76 -5.02
N PRO A 81 14.24 17.17 -6.05
CA PRO A 81 13.44 16.26 -6.86
C PRO A 81 14.23 15.16 -7.56
N ALA A 82 15.53 15.35 -7.79
CA ALA A 82 16.38 14.35 -8.43
C ALA A 82 16.77 13.19 -7.49
N LEU A 83 16.61 13.35 -6.17
CA LEU A 83 17.06 12.38 -5.16
C LEU A 83 15.92 11.80 -4.31
N ARG A 84 14.68 12.27 -4.51
CA ARG A 84 13.49 11.79 -3.80
C ARG A 84 12.80 10.63 -4.52
N TYR A 85 12.15 9.77 -3.74
CA TYR A 85 11.28 8.69 -4.20
C TYR A 85 9.83 9.10 -3.98
N THR A 86 9.01 8.93 -5.01
CA THR A 86 7.58 9.24 -4.97
C THR A 86 6.78 7.98 -5.21
N TYR A 87 6.04 7.54 -4.19
CA TYR A 87 5.19 6.35 -4.22
C TYR A 87 3.74 6.78 -4.34
N TYR A 88 3.11 6.50 -5.48
CA TYR A 88 1.68 6.72 -5.67
C TYR A 88 0.91 5.51 -5.18
N VAL A 89 0.04 5.68 -4.19
CA VAL A 89 -0.65 4.58 -3.51
C VAL A 89 -2.16 4.65 -3.77
N ALA A 90 -2.74 3.53 -4.17
CA ALA A 90 -4.19 3.37 -4.31
C ALA A 90 -4.88 3.19 -2.95
N ARG A 91 -6.21 3.30 -2.93
CA ARG A 91 -7.03 3.25 -1.70
C ARG A 91 -6.98 1.92 -0.95
N ASP A 92 -6.51 0.88 -1.60
CA ASP A 92 -6.27 -0.44 -1.03
C ASP A 92 -4.82 -0.61 -0.51
N GLY A 93 -4.02 0.45 -0.50
CA GLY A 93 -2.62 0.44 -0.06
C GLY A 93 -1.63 -0.03 -1.13
N ARG A 94 -2.09 -0.42 -2.33
CA ARG A 94 -1.20 -0.89 -3.41
C ARG A 94 -0.45 0.25 -4.08
N LEU A 95 0.80 -0.01 -4.43
CA LEU A 95 1.62 0.89 -5.22
C LEU A 95 1.10 0.92 -6.66
N LYS A 96 0.64 2.08 -7.12
CA LYS A 96 0.27 2.33 -8.51
C LYS A 96 1.48 2.66 -9.36
N LEU A 97 2.36 3.51 -8.84
CA LEU A 97 3.51 4.02 -9.55
C LEU A 97 4.61 4.36 -8.55
N LEU A 98 5.83 3.96 -8.87
CA LEU A 98 7.03 4.45 -8.21
C LEU A 98 7.74 5.38 -9.19
N VAL A 99 8.07 6.58 -8.73
CA VAL A 99 9.00 7.46 -9.43
C VAL A 99 10.23 7.58 -8.54
N GLY A 100 11.30 6.91 -8.95
CA GLY A 100 12.58 6.95 -8.30
C GLY A 100 13.39 8.21 -8.65
N PRO A 101 14.57 8.36 -8.03
CA PRO A 101 15.46 9.49 -8.25
C PRO A 101 15.84 9.60 -9.73
N ARG A 102 15.87 10.83 -10.24
CA ARG A 102 16.04 11.18 -11.67
C ARG A 102 14.90 10.72 -12.58
N GLY A 103 13.70 10.49 -12.05
CA GLY A 103 12.52 10.17 -12.85
C GLY A 103 12.52 8.75 -13.43
N ARG A 104 13.33 7.84 -12.88
CA ARG A 104 13.30 6.42 -13.26
C ARG A 104 12.12 5.75 -12.53
N GLY A 105 11.12 5.30 -13.28
CA GLY A 105 9.97 4.54 -12.81
C GLY A 105 9.85 3.22 -13.54
#